data_AF-A0A7V9GDP5-F1
#
_entry.id   AF-A0A7V9GDP5-F1
#
_cell.length_a   1.000
_cell.length_b   1.000
_cell.length_c   1.000
_cell.angle_alpha   90.00
_cell.angle_beta   90.00
_cell.angle_gamma   90.00
#
_symmetry.space_group_name_H-M   'P 1'
#
loop_
_entity.id
_entity.type
_entity.pdbx_description
1 polymer ?
#
loop_
_entity_poly.entity_id
_entity_poly.type
_entity_poly.pdbx_seq_one_letter_code
_entity_poly.pdbx_strand_id
1 'polypeptide(L)'
;NADVSQNLGWASRPNLLTLIQFAFNLNEPFYYQASNIDAMSIWIITIPLLLLIVAAVIFYFVNWNKQSDIEKNAFYFLLILITTPILLAFLASWVLPFSIWGTRHFIIVFAPYAILLAVAFNKIQIKPLKIILLAAVAALFGMAFYLQIQRGTQPFIWCAWENFASQLPRQNSAEPTKIFVFEDDAAYLFWFALRNEDKNFQIVKVNGISELKEDKAYFLPRGFNLVQTTDTNGLNGDKFFVAFRAKEFNYLEQPLRTLIDKGYRIGEPRVFQAQALKVFLVEAEKKR
;
A
#
# COMPACT_ATOMS: atom_id res chain seq x y z
N ASN A 1 -21.32 1.53 13.16
CA ASN A 1 -20.57 2.80 13.18
C ASN A 1 -19.09 2.58 12.95
N ALA A 2 -18.69 2.06 11.78
CA ALA A 2 -17.31 1.66 11.49
C ALA A 2 -16.92 1.91 10.01
N ASP A 3 -17.36 3.01 9.40
CA ASP A 3 -17.27 3.15 7.93
C ASP A 3 -16.83 4.50 7.36
N VAL A 4 -16.23 5.40 8.16
CA VAL A 4 -15.75 6.70 7.61
C VAL A 4 -14.50 7.20 8.34
N SER A 5 -13.33 6.58 8.12
CA SER A 5 -12.02 7.22 8.39
C SER A 5 -10.83 6.44 7.80
N GLN A 6 -11.02 5.73 6.69
CA GLN A 6 -9.92 5.10 5.98
C GLN A 6 -9.57 5.99 4.80
N ASN A 7 -8.26 6.16 4.58
CA ASN A 7 -7.62 6.93 3.51
C ASN A 7 -7.38 8.42 3.89
N LEU A 8 -6.15 8.95 4.03
CA LEU A 8 -4.77 8.42 3.94
C LEU A 8 -4.24 7.72 5.22
N GLY A 9 -3.67 6.51 5.06
CA GLY A 9 -2.38 6.18 5.68
C GLY A 9 -2.21 5.96 7.19
N TRP A 10 -3.20 6.20 8.07
CA TRP A 10 -3.10 5.70 9.45
C TRP A 10 -3.66 4.28 9.51
N ALA A 11 -2.74 3.37 9.79
CA ALA A 11 -2.97 1.93 9.79
C ALA A 11 -4.24 1.55 10.55
N SER A 12 -4.93 0.50 10.11
CA SER A 12 -6.00 -0.06 10.92
C SER A 12 -5.47 -0.44 12.31
N ARG A 13 -6.33 -0.37 13.32
CA ARG A 13 -5.97 -0.90 14.64
C ARG A 13 -5.63 -2.38 14.46
N PRO A 14 -4.47 -2.84 14.95
CA PRO A 14 -4.07 -4.21 14.75
C PRO A 14 -4.98 -5.14 15.53
N ASN A 15 -5.34 -6.25 14.90
CA ASN A 15 -6.02 -7.36 15.55
C ASN A 15 -5.12 -8.60 15.55
N LEU A 16 -5.63 -9.72 16.07
CA LEU A 16 -4.86 -10.97 16.12
C LEU A 16 -4.46 -11.45 14.71
N LEU A 17 -5.33 -11.28 13.71
CA LEU A 17 -5.02 -11.64 12.33
C LEU A 17 -3.86 -10.80 11.79
N THR A 18 -3.79 -9.51 12.15
CA THR A 18 -2.67 -8.64 11.78
C THR A 18 -1.35 -9.10 12.40
N LEU A 19 -1.37 -9.60 13.65
CA LEU A 19 -0.19 -10.19 14.30
C LEU A 19 0.26 -11.48 13.61
N ILE A 20 -0.69 -12.36 13.26
CA ILE A 20 -0.40 -13.59 12.51
C ILE A 20 0.19 -13.23 11.15
N GLN A 21 -0.43 -12.32 10.41
CA GLN A 21 0.06 -11.84 9.12
C GLN A 21 1.46 -11.23 9.25
N PHE A 22 1.73 -10.47 10.31
CA PHE A 22 3.06 -9.94 10.57
C PHE A 22 4.08 -11.06 10.81
N ALA A 23 3.75 -12.07 11.61
CA ALA A 23 4.62 -13.23 11.83
C ALA A 23 4.90 -13.98 10.51
N PHE A 24 3.91 -14.09 9.62
CA PHE A 24 4.10 -14.68 8.29
C PHE A 24 5.04 -13.83 7.42
N ASN A 25 4.81 -12.52 7.36
CA ASN A 25 5.67 -11.59 6.62
C ASN A 25 7.10 -11.52 7.17
N LEU A 26 7.30 -11.80 8.46
CA LEU A 26 8.62 -11.86 9.08
C LEU A 26 9.42 -13.09 8.62
N ASN A 27 8.73 -14.14 8.20
CA ASN A 27 9.30 -15.41 7.78
C ASN A 27 9.42 -15.54 6.27
N GLU A 28 8.45 -15.05 5.50
CA GLU A 28 8.50 -15.19 4.04
C GLU A 28 9.55 -14.26 3.43
N PRO A 29 10.59 -14.83 2.78
CA PRO A 29 11.58 -14.03 2.09
C PRO A 29 11.04 -13.60 0.72
N PHE A 30 11.02 -12.28 0.47
CA PHE A 30 10.67 -11.61 -0.79
C PHE A 30 9.18 -11.33 -1.04
N TYR A 31 8.25 -11.91 -0.27
CA TYR A 31 6.83 -11.61 -0.39
C TYR A 31 6.39 -10.51 0.56
N TYR A 32 5.66 -9.56 -0.01
CA TYR A 32 4.88 -8.59 0.74
C TYR A 32 3.44 -8.67 0.27
N GLN A 33 2.53 -9.13 1.14
CA GLN A 33 1.15 -9.41 0.76
C GLN A 33 0.46 -8.20 0.14
N ALA A 34 0.73 -6.99 0.66
CA ALA A 34 0.07 -5.79 0.17
C ALA A 34 0.51 -5.38 -1.24
N SER A 35 1.52 -6.03 -1.85
CA SER A 35 2.03 -5.73 -3.20
C SER A 35 1.91 -6.90 -4.18
N ASN A 36 1.32 -8.03 -3.78
CA ASN A 36 1.22 -9.23 -4.60
C ASN A 36 -0.26 -9.60 -4.86
N ILE A 37 -0.54 -10.04 -6.10
CA ILE A 37 -1.89 -10.42 -6.54
C ILE A 37 -2.36 -11.71 -5.85
N ASP A 38 -1.45 -12.65 -5.63
CA ASP A 38 -1.76 -13.94 -5.02
C ASP A 38 -1.51 -13.93 -3.51
N ALA A 39 -2.56 -13.61 -2.73
CA ALA A 39 -2.58 -13.62 -1.28
C ALA A 39 -2.27 -14.99 -0.66
N MET A 40 -2.54 -16.09 -1.38
CA MET A 40 -2.47 -17.45 -0.86
C MET A 40 -1.13 -18.14 -1.16
N SER A 41 -0.36 -17.63 -2.11
CA SER A 41 0.98 -18.17 -2.37
C SER A 41 1.94 -18.04 -1.18
N ILE A 42 1.67 -17.17 -0.20
CA ILE A 42 2.51 -17.00 1.00
C ILE A 42 2.63 -18.29 1.82
N TRP A 43 1.57 -19.09 1.87
CA TRP A 43 1.48 -20.28 2.72
C TRP A 43 2.41 -21.40 2.25
N ILE A 44 2.66 -21.50 0.94
CA ILE A 44 3.49 -22.54 0.32
C ILE A 44 4.93 -22.49 0.84
N ILE A 45 5.47 -21.29 1.05
CA ILE A 45 6.83 -21.10 1.56
C ILE A 45 6.83 -20.95 3.07
N THR A 46 5.90 -20.16 3.60
CA THR A 46 5.92 -19.77 5.02
C THR A 46 5.62 -20.93 5.94
N ILE A 47 4.66 -21.82 5.62
CA ILE A 47 4.34 -22.96 6.50
C ILE A 47 5.56 -23.90 6.62
N PRO A 48 6.16 -24.41 5.52
CA PRO A 48 7.35 -25.25 5.65
C PRO A 48 8.50 -24.55 6.40
N LEU A 49 8.73 -23.28 6.12
CA LEU A 49 9.79 -22.53 6.78
C LEU A 49 9.55 -22.38 8.28
N LEU A 50 8.31 -22.09 8.70
CA LEU A 50 7.91 -22.05 10.10
C LEU A 50 8.11 -23.41 10.77
N LEU A 51 7.80 -24.52 10.11
CA LEU A 51 8.04 -25.86 10.65
C LEU A 51 9.54 -26.12 10.89
N LEU A 52 10.41 -25.71 9.96
CA LEU A 52 11.87 -25.82 10.12
C LEU A 52 12.37 -24.95 11.28
N ILE A 53 11.84 -23.74 11.41
CA ILE A 53 12.16 -22.82 12.51
C ILE A 53 11.71 -23.39 13.86
N VAL A 54 10.47 -23.88 13.95
CA VAL A 54 9.95 -24.53 15.16
C VAL A 54 10.83 -25.72 15.54
N ALA A 55 11.22 -26.56 14.57
CA ALA A 55 12.12 -27.68 14.82
C ALA A 55 13.47 -27.19 15.39
N ALA A 56 14.10 -26.18 14.78
CA ALA A 56 15.35 -25.60 15.26
C ALA A 56 15.24 -25.03 16.68
N VAL A 57 14.13 -24.34 16.98
CA VAL A 57 13.83 -23.79 18.31
C VAL A 57 13.62 -24.90 19.34
N ILE A 58 12.92 -25.99 19.00
CA ILE A 58 12.78 -27.16 19.88
C ILE A 58 14.16 -27.73 20.22
N PHE A 59 15.03 -27.94 19.22
CA PHE A 59 16.39 -28.43 19.46
C PHE A 59 17.23 -27.50 20.33
N TYR A 60 17.04 -26.18 20.17
CA TYR A 60 17.66 -25.18 21.01
C TYR A 60 17.24 -25.35 22.49
N PHE A 61 15.92 -25.48 22.75
CA PHE A 61 15.38 -25.63 24.11
C PHE A 61 15.65 -27.00 24.75
N VAL A 62 15.70 -28.09 23.97
CA VAL A 62 16.10 -29.41 24.49
C VAL A 62 17.51 -29.36 25.10
N ASN A 63 18.38 -28.50 24.56
CA ASN A 63 19.74 -28.30 25.08
C ASN A 63 19.86 -27.06 25.99
N TRP A 64 18.76 -26.49 26.49
CA TRP A 64 18.75 -25.25 27.27
C TRP A 64 19.66 -25.29 28.49
N ASN A 65 19.64 -26.40 29.25
CA ASN A 65 20.46 -26.56 30.44
C ASN A 65 21.97 -26.65 30.15
N LYS A 66 22.34 -26.95 28.90
CA LYS A 66 23.74 -26.99 28.45
C LYS A 66 24.23 -25.63 27.91
N GLN A 67 23.34 -24.64 27.77
CA GLN A 67 23.72 -23.30 27.32
C GLN A 67 24.38 -22.53 28.47
N SER A 68 25.39 -21.74 28.15
CA SER A 68 25.99 -20.81 29.11
C SER A 68 25.02 -19.67 29.46
N ASP A 69 25.22 -19.04 30.61
CA ASP A 69 24.35 -17.93 31.04
C ASP A 69 24.45 -16.73 30.09
N ILE A 70 25.62 -16.50 29.48
CA ILE A 70 25.81 -15.48 28.44
C ILE A 70 24.91 -15.75 27.23
N GLU A 71 24.81 -17.00 26.78
CA GLU A 71 23.98 -17.39 25.64
C GLU A 71 22.49 -17.28 25.95
N LYS A 72 22.07 -17.65 27.16
CA LYS A 72 20.69 -17.47 27.63
C LYS A 72 20.33 -15.99 27.69
N ASN A 73 21.22 -15.16 28.24
CA ASN A 73 21.04 -13.71 28.31
C ASN A 73 20.94 -13.08 26.92
N ALA A 74 21.79 -13.49 25.97
CA ALA A 74 21.71 -13.04 24.59
C ALA A 74 20.38 -13.42 23.93
N PHE A 75 19.90 -14.65 24.16
CA PHE A 75 18.59 -15.10 23.68
C PHE A 75 17.45 -14.24 24.25
N TYR A 76 17.42 -14.01 25.56
CA TYR A 76 16.42 -13.15 26.20
C TYR A 76 16.48 -11.71 25.67
N PHE A 77 17.67 -11.16 25.50
CA PHE A 77 17.85 -9.81 24.96
C PHE A 77 17.29 -9.69 23.53
N LEU A 78 17.58 -10.65 22.64
CA LEU A 78 17.01 -10.70 21.29
C LEU A 78 15.49 -10.82 21.33
N LEU A 79 14.95 -11.69 22.21
CA LEU A 79 13.50 -11.85 22.35
C LEU A 79 12.83 -10.55 22.80
N ILE A 80 13.44 -9.80 23.73
CA ILE A 80 12.97 -8.49 24.18
C ILE A 80 13.02 -7.49 23.01
N LEU A 81 14.11 -7.43 22.25
CA LEU A 81 14.24 -6.53 21.10
C LEU A 81 13.21 -6.79 20.00
N ILE A 82 12.79 -8.04 19.82
CA ILE A 82 11.75 -8.41 18.86
C ILE A 82 10.36 -8.06 19.42
N THR A 83 10.07 -8.52 20.64
CA THR A 83 8.70 -8.46 21.19
C THR A 83 8.31 -7.07 21.68
N THR A 84 9.23 -6.31 22.27
CA THR A 84 8.96 -4.98 22.84
C THR A 84 8.40 -3.98 21.81
N PRO A 85 9.05 -3.71 20.66
CA PRO A 85 8.50 -2.76 19.69
C PRO A 85 7.14 -3.20 19.14
N ILE A 86 6.93 -4.52 18.94
CA ILE A 86 5.66 -5.08 18.46
C ILE A 86 4.56 -4.82 19.49
N LEU A 87 4.79 -5.19 20.76
CA LEU A 87 3.83 -5.02 21.85
C LEU A 87 3.53 -3.55 22.12
N LEU A 88 4.56 -2.69 22.16
CA LEU A 88 4.38 -1.26 22.37
C LEU A 88 3.55 -0.63 21.26
N ALA A 89 3.84 -0.93 19.99
CA ALA A 89 3.09 -0.41 18.88
C ALA A 89 1.67 -0.97 18.82
N PHE A 90 1.47 -2.26 19.16
CA PHE A 90 0.15 -2.85 19.29
C PHE A 90 -0.67 -2.09 20.34
N LEU A 91 -0.17 -1.99 21.58
CA LEU A 91 -0.86 -1.31 22.67
C LEU A 91 -1.08 0.18 22.39
N ALA A 92 -0.06 0.89 21.93
CA ALA A 92 -0.18 2.31 21.57
C ALA A 92 -1.22 2.55 20.48
N SER A 93 -1.37 1.63 19.53
CA SER A 93 -2.40 1.73 18.48
C SER A 93 -3.84 1.61 19.01
N TRP A 94 -4.02 1.02 20.19
CA TRP A 94 -5.31 0.93 20.88
C TRP A 94 -5.54 2.08 21.86
N VAL A 95 -4.48 2.64 22.46
CA VAL A 95 -4.56 3.74 23.43
C VAL A 95 -4.66 5.10 22.75
N LEU A 96 -3.93 5.32 21.65
CA LEU A 96 -3.90 6.59 20.95
C LEU A 96 -5.16 6.80 20.10
N PRO A 97 -5.55 8.07 19.82
CA PRO A 97 -6.66 8.37 18.91
C PRO A 97 -6.47 7.75 17.53
N PHE A 98 -5.21 7.60 17.11
CA PHE A 98 -4.81 7.07 15.82
C PHE A 98 -3.82 5.92 15.98
N SER A 99 -3.98 4.88 15.16
CA SER A 99 -3.12 3.69 15.18
C SER A 99 -1.77 3.98 14.54
N ILE A 100 -0.71 3.47 15.16
CA ILE A 100 0.68 3.60 14.70
C ILE A 100 1.20 2.31 14.07
N TRP A 101 0.33 1.33 13.86
CA TRP A 101 0.67 -0.01 13.38
C TRP A 101 1.10 -0.04 11.90
N GLY A 102 2.35 0.30 11.60
CA GLY A 102 2.89 0.12 10.25
C GLY A 102 3.75 -1.14 10.19
N THR A 103 3.38 -2.13 9.37
CA THR A 103 4.23 -3.33 9.12
C THR A 103 5.65 -2.93 8.71
N ARG A 104 5.79 -1.87 7.91
CA ARG A 104 7.07 -1.30 7.48
C ARG A 104 7.87 -0.65 8.62
N HIS A 105 7.21 -0.14 9.67
CA HIS A 105 7.89 0.45 10.83
C HIS A 105 8.60 -0.62 11.68
N PHE A 106 8.18 -1.88 11.57
CA PHE A 106 8.80 -3.01 12.27
C PHE A 106 10.02 -3.60 11.54
N ILE A 107 10.57 -2.93 10.53
CA ILE A 107 11.83 -3.37 9.89
C ILE A 107 12.96 -3.55 10.92
N ILE A 108 12.93 -2.78 12.01
CA ILE A 108 13.88 -2.86 13.13
C ILE A 108 13.90 -4.23 13.83
N VAL A 109 12.81 -5.00 13.80
CA VAL A 109 12.77 -6.32 14.46
C VAL A 109 13.35 -7.43 13.58
N PHE A 110 13.50 -7.17 12.27
CA PHE A 110 13.93 -8.17 11.32
C PHE A 110 15.34 -8.70 11.61
N ALA A 111 16.28 -7.79 11.89
CA ALA A 111 17.67 -8.19 12.17
C ALA A 111 17.80 -8.99 13.49
N PRO A 112 17.25 -8.53 14.64
CA PRO A 112 17.22 -9.32 15.86
C PRO A 112 16.55 -10.68 15.67
N TYR A 113 15.44 -10.73 14.91
CA TYR A 113 14.77 -11.98 14.59
C TYR A 113 15.65 -12.95 13.79
N ALA A 114 16.27 -12.49 12.72
CA ALA A 114 17.17 -13.30 11.91
C ALA A 114 18.37 -13.83 12.73
N ILE A 115 18.94 -13.01 13.62
CA ILE A 115 20.01 -13.44 14.53
C ILE A 115 19.50 -14.52 15.49
N LEU A 116 18.31 -14.34 16.08
CA LEU A 116 17.69 -15.33 16.97
C LEU A 116 17.50 -16.68 16.28
N LEU A 117 17.01 -16.67 15.04
CA LEU A 117 16.89 -17.88 14.22
C LEU A 117 18.25 -18.51 13.95
N ALA A 118 19.25 -17.73 13.56
CA ALA A 118 20.60 -18.22 13.32
C ALA A 118 21.20 -18.90 14.56
N VAL A 119 20.99 -18.31 15.75
CA VAL A 119 21.38 -18.92 17.03
C VAL A 119 20.69 -20.27 17.22
N ALA A 120 19.37 -20.36 17.00
CA ALA A 120 18.63 -21.61 17.13
C ALA A 120 19.16 -22.71 16.19
N PHE A 121 19.33 -22.40 14.89
CA PHE A 121 19.90 -23.35 13.93
C PHE A 121 21.35 -23.74 14.26
N ASN A 122 22.14 -22.82 14.80
CA ASN A 122 23.54 -23.10 15.12
C ASN A 122 23.69 -24.10 16.28
N LYS A 123 22.70 -24.18 17.17
CA LYS A 123 22.71 -25.06 18.37
C LYS A 123 22.28 -26.50 18.10
N ILE A 124 21.92 -26.84 16.86
CA ILE A 124 21.66 -28.22 16.47
C ILE A 124 22.99 -29.00 16.47
N GLN A 125 23.17 -29.90 17.43
CA GLN A 125 24.43 -30.64 17.64
C GLN A 125 24.64 -31.74 16.59
N ILE A 126 23.56 -32.29 16.05
CA ILE A 126 23.60 -33.36 15.04
C ILE A 126 23.95 -32.73 13.69
N LYS A 127 25.24 -32.77 13.32
CA LYS A 127 25.76 -32.10 12.11
C LYS A 127 24.97 -32.43 10.82
N PRO A 128 24.66 -33.70 10.50
CA PRO A 128 23.88 -34.00 9.30
C PRO A 128 22.51 -33.34 9.30
N LEU A 129 21.81 -33.38 10.43
CA LEU A 129 20.50 -32.76 10.60
C LEU A 129 20.58 -31.23 10.42
N LYS A 130 21.58 -30.59 11.01
CA LYS A 130 21.83 -29.15 10.84
C LYS A 130 22.03 -28.80 9.37
N ILE A 131 22.85 -29.56 8.65
CA ILE A 131 23.11 -29.34 7.22
C ILE A 131 21.82 -29.52 6.42
N ILE A 132 21.05 -30.59 6.67
CA ILE A 132 19.77 -30.85 6.00
C ILE A 132 18.79 -29.69 6.22
N LEU A 133 18.63 -29.23 7.46
CA LEU A 133 17.72 -28.14 7.80
C LEU A 133 18.14 -26.82 7.14
N LEU A 134 19.44 -26.48 7.16
CA LEU A 134 19.95 -25.28 6.49
C LEU A 134 19.80 -25.38 4.97
N ALA A 135 20.07 -26.55 4.38
CA ALA A 135 19.86 -26.78 2.95
C ALA A 135 18.37 -26.65 2.56
N ALA A 136 17.46 -27.14 3.40
CA ALA A 136 16.02 -27.01 3.19
C ALA A 136 15.56 -25.53 3.27
N VAL A 137 16.07 -24.75 4.23
CA VAL A 137 15.83 -23.30 4.30
C VAL A 137 16.33 -22.61 3.03
N ALA A 138 17.57 -22.90 2.60
CA ALA A 138 18.12 -22.31 1.38
C ALA A 138 17.31 -22.69 0.13
N ALA A 139 16.86 -23.94 0.03
CA ALA A 139 15.99 -24.39 -1.06
C ALA A 139 14.64 -23.68 -1.06
N LEU A 140 14.01 -23.49 0.11
CA LEU A 140 12.76 -22.72 0.25
C LEU A 140 12.96 -21.25 -0.14
N PHE A 141 14.10 -20.65 0.19
CA PHE A 141 14.42 -19.27 -0.22
C PHE A 141 14.59 -19.17 -1.74
N GLY A 142 15.25 -20.15 -2.37
CA GLY A 142 15.35 -20.23 -3.82
C GLY A 142 13.98 -20.40 -4.48
N MET A 143 13.11 -21.24 -3.91
CA MET A 143 11.73 -21.41 -4.36
C MET A 143 10.89 -20.14 -4.19
N ALA A 144 11.03 -19.45 -3.05
CA ALA A 144 10.35 -18.18 -2.79
C ALA A 144 10.74 -17.10 -3.79
N PHE A 145 12.05 -16.99 -4.09
CA PHE A 145 12.56 -16.09 -5.11
C PHE A 145 12.01 -16.43 -6.50
N TYR A 146 12.00 -17.71 -6.88
CA TYR A 146 11.42 -18.17 -8.15
C TYR A 146 9.92 -17.82 -8.24
N LEU A 147 9.15 -18.09 -7.18
CA LEU A 147 7.74 -17.71 -7.11
C LEU A 147 7.57 -16.20 -7.19
N GLN A 148 8.44 -15.41 -6.56
CA GLN A 148 8.36 -13.95 -6.62
C GLN A 148 8.60 -13.40 -8.03
N ILE A 149 9.45 -14.03 -8.84
CA ILE A 149 9.61 -13.68 -10.25
C ILE A 149 8.35 -14.02 -11.05
N GLN A 150 7.68 -15.12 -10.72
CA GLN A 150 6.45 -15.54 -11.40
C GLN A 150 5.22 -14.73 -10.95
N ARG A 151 5.21 -14.25 -9.71
CA ARG A 151 4.13 -13.42 -9.15
C ARG A 151 4.13 -12.08 -9.89
N GLY A 152 3.00 -11.76 -10.53
CA GLY A 152 2.77 -10.43 -11.07
C GLY A 152 2.70 -9.37 -9.97
N THR A 153 3.14 -8.14 -10.27
CA THR A 153 2.95 -7.00 -9.38
C THR A 153 1.48 -6.61 -9.35
N GLN A 154 0.94 -6.35 -8.17
CA GLN A 154 -0.43 -5.87 -8.06
C GLN A 154 -0.51 -4.45 -8.63
N PRO A 155 -1.34 -4.19 -9.67
CA PRO A 155 -1.58 -2.82 -10.10
C PRO A 155 -2.35 -2.12 -8.98
N PHE A 156 -1.86 -0.95 -8.56
CA PHE A 156 -2.54 -0.10 -7.60
C PHE A 156 -3.32 0.98 -8.32
N ILE A 157 -4.48 1.32 -7.77
CA ILE A 157 -5.36 2.31 -8.41
C ILE A 157 -4.74 3.71 -8.47
N TRP A 158 -3.89 4.05 -7.49
CA TRP A 158 -3.18 5.33 -7.49
C TRP A 158 -2.19 5.46 -8.64
N CYS A 159 -1.65 4.36 -9.18
CA CYS A 159 -0.72 4.41 -10.33
C CYS A 159 -1.43 4.81 -11.63
N ALA A 160 -2.77 4.72 -11.65
CA ALA A 160 -3.56 5.06 -12.83
C ALA A 160 -3.47 6.54 -13.20
N TRP A 161 -3.39 7.41 -12.19
CA TRP A 161 -3.39 8.87 -12.38
C TRP A 161 -2.15 9.36 -13.13
N GLU A 162 -0.98 8.78 -12.82
CA GLU A 162 0.26 9.09 -13.53
C GLU A 162 0.19 8.62 -14.99
N ASN A 163 -0.36 7.42 -15.22
CA ASN A 163 -0.58 6.92 -16.57
C ASN A 163 -1.52 7.83 -17.38
N PHE A 164 -2.65 8.22 -16.80
CA PHE A 164 -3.58 9.17 -17.41
C PHE A 164 -2.93 10.52 -17.71
N ALA A 165 -2.17 11.08 -16.76
CA ALA A 165 -1.44 12.32 -16.94
C ALA A 165 -0.48 12.24 -18.14
N SER A 166 0.27 11.14 -18.27
CA SER A 166 1.22 10.94 -19.38
C SER A 166 0.58 10.86 -20.78
N GLN A 167 -0.72 10.52 -20.84
CA GLN A 167 -1.48 10.38 -22.08
C GLN A 167 -2.27 11.64 -22.45
N LEU A 168 -2.21 12.71 -21.64
CA LEU A 168 -2.91 13.95 -21.96
C LEU A 168 -2.25 14.65 -23.15
N PRO A 169 -3.05 15.17 -24.10
CA PRO A 169 -2.51 15.86 -25.25
C PRO A 169 -1.87 17.18 -24.79
N ARG A 170 -0.58 17.36 -25.07
CA ARG A 170 0.10 18.64 -24.86
C ARG A 170 -0.32 19.60 -25.97
N GLN A 171 -1.00 20.67 -25.61
CA GLN A 171 -1.42 21.71 -26.54
C GLN A 171 -0.66 23.00 -26.24
N ASN A 172 -0.13 23.62 -27.29
CA ASN A 172 0.42 24.98 -27.21
C ASN A 172 -0.73 26.00 -27.25
N SER A 173 -1.64 25.91 -26.29
CA SER A 173 -2.72 26.85 -26.10
C SER A 173 -2.25 28.01 -25.21
N ALA A 174 -2.82 29.20 -25.40
CA ALA A 174 -2.50 30.35 -24.55
C ALA A 174 -2.98 30.16 -23.10
N GLU A 175 -4.01 29.33 -22.91
CA GLU A 175 -4.56 28.97 -21.60
C GLU A 175 -4.29 27.48 -21.28
N PRO A 176 -3.93 27.17 -20.03
CA PRO A 176 -3.70 25.79 -19.60
C PRO A 176 -5.01 24.99 -19.60
N THR A 177 -4.93 23.74 -20.03
CA THR A 177 -6.07 22.81 -19.99
C THR A 177 -6.38 22.44 -18.55
N LYS A 178 -7.63 22.65 -18.13
CA LYS A 178 -8.07 22.31 -16.77
C LYS A 178 -8.30 20.81 -16.63
N ILE A 179 -7.85 20.26 -15.50
CA ILE A 179 -8.11 18.89 -15.07
C ILE A 179 -8.83 18.97 -13.74
N PHE A 180 -10.14 18.69 -13.76
CA PHE A 180 -10.96 18.65 -12.56
C PHE A 180 -10.88 17.28 -11.89
N VAL A 181 -10.58 17.30 -10.60
CA VAL A 181 -10.41 16.10 -9.75
C VAL A 181 -11.29 16.25 -8.52
N PHE A 182 -11.75 15.14 -7.95
CA PHE A 182 -12.71 15.15 -6.82
C PHE A 182 -12.14 14.57 -5.52
N GLU A 183 -10.84 14.27 -5.52
CA GLU A 183 -10.12 13.65 -4.41
C GLU A 183 -8.73 14.26 -4.31
N ASP A 184 -8.21 14.39 -3.09
CA ASP A 184 -6.87 14.95 -2.88
C ASP A 184 -5.77 14.09 -3.50
N ASP A 185 -5.88 12.76 -3.38
CA ASP A 185 -4.88 11.84 -3.90
C ASP A 185 -4.77 11.92 -5.43
N ALA A 186 -5.91 11.99 -6.12
CA ALA A 186 -5.94 12.19 -7.56
C ALA A 186 -5.32 13.54 -7.94
N ALA A 187 -5.70 14.61 -7.23
CA ALA A 187 -5.14 15.95 -7.45
C ALA A 187 -3.62 15.95 -7.28
N TYR A 188 -3.12 15.30 -6.24
CA TYR A 188 -1.70 15.19 -5.95
C TYR A 188 -0.95 14.44 -7.04
N LEU A 189 -1.48 13.31 -7.50
CA LEU A 189 -0.78 12.48 -8.47
C LEU A 189 -0.78 13.11 -9.87
N PHE A 190 -1.86 13.79 -10.27
CA PHE A 190 -1.86 14.62 -11.47
C PHE A 190 -0.89 15.79 -11.35
N TRP A 191 -0.92 16.53 -10.24
CA TRP A 191 0.01 17.64 -10.02
C TRP A 191 1.45 17.15 -10.06
N PHE A 192 1.78 16.08 -9.33
CA PHE A 192 3.13 15.54 -9.27
C PHE A 192 3.64 15.10 -10.64
N ALA A 193 2.79 14.45 -11.44
CA ALA A 193 3.12 13.99 -12.78
C ALA A 193 3.28 15.16 -13.78
N LEU A 194 2.53 16.26 -13.60
CA LEU A 194 2.46 17.38 -14.54
C LEU A 194 3.17 18.66 -14.07
N ARG A 195 3.81 18.67 -12.90
CA ARG A 195 4.43 19.87 -12.26
C ARG A 195 5.56 20.56 -13.03
N ASN A 196 6.00 19.98 -14.15
CA ASN A 196 6.98 20.59 -15.04
C ASN A 196 6.32 21.12 -16.33
N GLU A 197 5.00 20.97 -16.43
CA GLU A 197 4.17 21.29 -17.58
C GLU A 197 3.07 22.31 -17.20
N ASP A 198 3.33 23.15 -16.21
CA ASP A 198 2.39 24.10 -15.59
C ASP A 198 1.74 25.07 -16.59
N LYS A 199 2.41 25.31 -17.72
CA LYS A 199 1.90 26.14 -18.83
C LYS A 199 0.80 25.43 -19.63
N ASN A 200 0.81 24.10 -19.64
CA ASN A 200 -0.11 23.27 -20.44
C ASN A 200 -1.31 22.81 -19.63
N PHE A 201 -1.16 22.63 -18.31
CA PHE A 201 -2.16 22.00 -17.47
C PHE A 201 -2.39 22.73 -16.16
N GLN A 202 -3.65 22.79 -15.72
CA GLN A 202 -4.07 23.33 -14.44
C GLN A 202 -4.91 22.29 -13.70
N ILE A 203 -4.44 21.85 -12.53
CA ILE A 203 -5.15 20.88 -11.70
C ILE A 203 -6.08 21.62 -10.76
N VAL A 204 -7.37 21.28 -10.80
CA VAL A 204 -8.41 21.94 -10.00
C VAL A 204 -9.22 20.90 -9.22
N LYS A 205 -9.08 20.88 -7.90
CA LYS A 205 -9.88 20.06 -7.00
C LYS A 205 -11.27 20.66 -6.82
N VAL A 206 -12.29 19.85 -7.02
CA VAL A 206 -13.70 20.24 -6.86
C VAL A 206 -14.22 19.68 -5.55
N ASN A 207 -14.66 20.58 -4.68
CA ASN A 207 -15.24 20.27 -3.38
C ASN A 207 -16.78 20.38 -3.42
N GLY A 208 -17.44 19.81 -2.40
CA GLY A 208 -18.87 20.06 -2.15
C GLY A 208 -19.86 19.22 -2.97
N ILE A 209 -19.43 18.08 -3.52
CA ILE A 209 -20.34 17.11 -4.14
C ILE A 209 -20.82 16.12 -3.07
N SER A 210 -22.05 16.26 -2.61
CA SER A 210 -22.62 15.52 -1.47
C SER A 210 -22.64 13.99 -1.64
N GLU A 211 -22.67 13.49 -2.87
CA GLU A 211 -22.72 12.04 -3.18
C GLU A 211 -21.34 11.41 -3.34
N LEU A 212 -20.28 12.21 -3.51
CA LEU A 212 -18.92 11.71 -3.62
C LEU A 212 -18.29 11.66 -2.23
N LYS A 213 -17.97 10.45 -1.77
CA LYS A 213 -17.14 10.27 -0.59
C LYS A 213 -15.72 10.71 -0.92
N GLU A 214 -15.35 11.89 -0.44
CA GLU A 214 -13.99 12.40 -0.56
C GLU A 214 -13.03 11.60 0.33
N ASP A 215 -11.93 11.22 -0.28
CA ASP A 215 -10.76 10.67 0.38
C ASP A 215 -9.80 11.82 0.71
N LYS A 216 -9.80 12.26 1.97
CA LYS A 216 -9.04 13.44 2.40
C LYS A 216 -7.59 13.10 2.63
N ALA A 217 -6.71 13.88 2.02
CA ALA A 217 -5.30 13.77 2.28
C ALA A 217 -4.89 14.50 3.56
N TYR A 218 -4.51 13.76 4.61
CA TYR A 218 -3.95 14.32 5.84
C TYR A 218 -2.52 14.85 5.68
N PHE A 219 -1.78 14.42 4.66
CA PHE A 219 -0.42 14.87 4.36
C PHE A 219 -0.32 15.32 2.91
N LEU A 220 -0.43 16.64 2.71
CA LEU A 220 -0.16 17.27 1.42
C LEU A 220 1.30 17.75 1.42
N PRO A 221 2.14 17.31 0.47
CA PRO A 221 3.54 17.71 0.44
C PRO A 221 3.70 19.20 0.11
N ARG A 222 4.89 19.74 0.38
CA ARG A 222 5.23 21.13 0.04
C ARG A 222 5.02 21.37 -1.46
N GLY A 223 4.36 22.46 -1.84
CA GLY A 223 4.05 22.80 -3.24
C GLY A 223 2.62 22.45 -3.68
N PHE A 224 1.85 21.72 -2.85
CA PHE A 224 0.45 21.41 -3.14
C PHE A 224 -0.47 22.65 -3.19
N ASN A 225 0.00 23.81 -2.76
CA ASN A 225 -0.70 25.09 -2.93
C ASN A 225 -0.88 25.51 -4.39
N LEU A 226 -0.23 24.83 -5.34
CA LEU A 226 -0.44 25.02 -6.78
C LEU A 226 -1.71 24.32 -7.29
N VAL A 227 -2.26 23.36 -6.53
CA VAL A 227 -3.56 22.76 -6.82
C VAL A 227 -4.65 23.76 -6.44
N GLN A 228 -5.43 24.21 -7.42
CA GLN A 228 -6.54 25.11 -7.16
C GLN A 228 -7.72 24.34 -6.59
N THR A 229 -8.53 25.01 -5.77
CA THR A 229 -9.76 24.42 -5.22
C THR A 229 -10.97 25.23 -5.66
N THR A 230 -12.03 24.56 -6.07
CA THR A 230 -13.31 25.16 -6.45
C THR A 230 -14.48 24.35 -5.89
N ASP A 231 -15.68 24.90 -5.96
CA ASP A 231 -16.93 24.15 -5.80
C ASP A 231 -17.48 23.67 -7.16
N THR A 232 -18.65 23.04 -7.15
CA THR A 232 -19.36 22.63 -8.38
C THR A 232 -19.73 23.78 -9.30
N ASN A 233 -19.77 25.03 -8.82
CA ASN A 233 -20.08 26.18 -9.65
C ASN A 233 -18.89 26.62 -10.50
N GLY A 234 -17.66 26.45 -10.01
CA GLY A 234 -16.45 26.71 -10.79
C GLY A 234 -16.03 25.63 -11.78
N LEU A 235 -16.83 24.57 -11.96
CA LEU A 235 -16.74 23.68 -13.12
C LEU A 235 -17.11 24.46 -14.40
N ASN A 236 -16.12 25.11 -15.00
CA ASN A 236 -16.29 25.99 -16.16
C ASN A 236 -15.16 25.82 -17.20
N GLY A 237 -15.43 26.29 -18.42
CA GLY A 237 -14.54 26.20 -19.57
C GLY A 237 -15.26 25.60 -20.77
N ASP A 238 -14.73 25.81 -21.97
CA ASP A 238 -15.29 25.23 -23.20
C ASP A 238 -14.91 23.75 -23.34
N LYS A 239 -13.72 23.38 -22.85
CA LYS A 239 -13.16 22.03 -22.95
C LYS A 239 -12.20 21.76 -21.78
N PHE A 240 -12.38 20.65 -21.08
CA PHE A 240 -11.53 20.25 -19.96
C PHE A 240 -11.57 18.74 -19.70
N PHE A 241 -10.69 18.25 -18.83
CA PHE A 241 -10.68 16.87 -18.38
C PHE A 241 -11.25 16.73 -16.97
N VAL A 242 -11.84 15.58 -16.70
CA VAL A 242 -12.48 15.24 -15.43
C VAL A 242 -12.00 13.85 -15.01
N ALA A 243 -11.38 13.75 -13.84
CA ALA A 243 -10.83 12.51 -13.32
C ALA A 243 -11.48 12.13 -11.98
N PHE A 244 -12.01 10.91 -11.90
CA PHE A 244 -12.76 10.43 -10.74
C PHE A 244 -12.73 8.90 -10.62
N ARG A 245 -12.99 8.39 -9.41
CA ARG A 245 -13.16 6.95 -9.14
C ARG A 245 -14.64 6.62 -9.08
N ALA A 246 -15.04 5.48 -9.65
CA ALA A 246 -16.39 4.95 -9.51
C ALA A 246 -16.38 3.42 -9.68
N LYS A 247 -17.44 2.74 -9.23
CA LYS A 247 -17.59 1.29 -9.46
C LYS A 247 -17.81 0.98 -10.94
N GLU A 248 -18.66 1.78 -11.56
CA GLU A 248 -19.04 1.68 -12.97
C GLU A 248 -19.11 3.07 -13.60
N PHE A 249 -19.02 3.11 -14.92
CA PHE A 249 -19.15 4.35 -15.65
C PHE A 249 -20.65 4.65 -15.86
N ASN A 250 -21.18 5.64 -15.13
CA ASN A 250 -22.60 5.95 -15.15
C ASN A 250 -22.83 7.47 -15.31
N TYR A 251 -23.44 7.86 -16.43
CA TYR A 251 -23.77 9.27 -16.73
C TYR A 251 -24.80 9.87 -15.76
N LEU A 252 -25.59 9.03 -15.08
CA LEU A 252 -26.62 9.46 -14.13
C LEU A 252 -26.07 9.70 -12.72
N GLU A 253 -24.80 9.38 -12.47
CA GLU A 253 -24.13 9.55 -11.19
C GLU A 253 -23.15 10.74 -11.20
N GLN A 254 -22.82 11.23 -10.01
CA GLN A 254 -21.77 12.23 -9.85
C GLN A 254 -20.38 11.65 -10.19
N PRO A 255 -19.45 12.45 -10.76
CA PRO A 255 -19.60 13.87 -11.11
C PRO A 255 -20.26 14.14 -12.48
N LEU A 256 -20.51 13.11 -13.29
CA LEU A 256 -20.94 13.25 -14.69
C LEU A 256 -22.31 13.90 -14.83
N ARG A 257 -23.27 13.55 -13.96
CA ARG A 257 -24.60 14.16 -13.96
C ARG A 257 -24.56 15.68 -13.88
N THR A 258 -23.73 16.23 -12.97
CA THR A 258 -23.55 17.69 -12.83
C THR A 258 -23.04 18.34 -14.10
N LEU A 259 -22.13 17.69 -14.82
CA LEU A 259 -21.60 18.20 -16.09
C LEU A 259 -22.67 18.20 -17.18
N ILE A 260 -23.46 17.12 -17.27
CA ILE A 260 -24.56 17.01 -18.23
C ILE A 260 -25.62 18.08 -17.96
N ASP A 261 -26.01 18.28 -16.70
CA ASP A 261 -26.97 19.31 -16.28
C ASP A 261 -26.46 20.73 -16.60
N LYS A 262 -25.15 20.94 -16.60
CA LYS A 262 -24.48 22.20 -17.02
C LYS A 262 -24.32 22.33 -18.55
N GLY A 263 -24.83 21.38 -19.34
CA GLY A 263 -24.81 21.43 -20.80
C GLY A 263 -23.51 20.92 -21.43
N TYR A 264 -22.70 20.15 -20.71
CA TYR A 264 -21.50 19.52 -21.26
C TYR A 264 -21.85 18.21 -22.00
N ARG A 265 -21.14 17.97 -23.10
CA ARG A 265 -21.03 16.67 -23.76
C ARG A 265 -19.84 15.93 -23.14
N ILE A 266 -20.07 14.71 -22.69
CA ILE A 266 -19.04 13.83 -22.13
C ILE A 266 -18.48 12.96 -23.26
N GLY A 267 -17.15 12.97 -23.42
CA GLY A 267 -16.44 12.13 -24.39
C GLY A 267 -16.24 10.69 -23.90
N GLU A 268 -15.59 9.89 -24.75
CA GLU A 268 -15.27 8.49 -24.43
C GLU A 268 -14.35 8.39 -23.20
N PRO A 269 -14.69 7.54 -22.21
CA PRO A 269 -13.89 7.43 -21.01
C PRO A 269 -12.61 6.63 -21.23
N ARG A 270 -11.50 7.17 -20.72
CA ARG A 270 -10.29 6.37 -20.48
C ARG A 270 -10.45 5.68 -19.14
N VAL A 271 -10.33 4.35 -19.15
CA VAL A 271 -10.61 3.52 -17.98
C VAL A 271 -9.33 2.81 -17.54
N PHE A 272 -9.07 2.82 -16.23
CA PHE A 272 -8.09 1.94 -15.62
C PHE A 272 -8.76 1.20 -14.46
N GLN A 273 -8.51 -0.10 -14.37
CA GLN A 273 -9.14 -0.97 -13.36
C GLN A 273 -8.06 -1.66 -12.54
N ALA A 274 -8.19 -1.55 -11.21
CA ALA A 274 -7.32 -2.21 -10.25
C ALA A 274 -8.08 -2.41 -8.93
N GLN A 275 -7.79 -3.51 -8.22
CA GLN A 275 -8.31 -3.74 -6.86
C GLN A 275 -9.86 -3.65 -6.77
N ALA A 276 -10.57 -4.18 -7.78
CA ALA A 276 -12.03 -4.11 -7.92
C ALA A 276 -12.63 -2.68 -8.01
N LEU A 277 -11.79 -1.67 -8.18
CA LEU A 277 -12.18 -0.29 -8.40
C LEU A 277 -11.80 0.15 -9.82
N LYS A 278 -12.56 1.10 -10.38
CA LYS A 278 -12.27 1.72 -11.67
C LYS A 278 -12.00 3.20 -11.46
N VAL A 279 -11.08 3.71 -12.25
CA VAL A 279 -10.86 5.15 -12.40
C VAL A 279 -11.12 5.56 -13.83
N PHE A 280 -11.64 6.77 -13.95
CA PHE A 280 -12.07 7.34 -15.21
C PHE A 280 -11.39 8.68 -15.40
N LEU A 281 -10.89 8.88 -16.61
CA LEU A 281 -10.53 10.19 -17.12
C LEU A 281 -11.40 10.45 -18.35
N VAL A 282 -12.22 11.48 -18.30
CA VAL A 282 -13.12 11.86 -19.39
C VAL A 282 -12.85 13.28 -19.84
N GLU A 283 -13.05 13.52 -21.13
CA GLU A 283 -13.09 14.85 -21.70
C GLU A 283 -14.53 15.38 -21.63
N ALA A 284 -14.70 16.63 -21.20
CA ALA A 284 -15.98 17.32 -21.19
C ALA A 284 -15.88 18.58 -22.07
N GLU A 285 -16.85 18.74 -22.97
CA GLU A 285 -16.90 19.84 -23.94
C GLU A 285 -18.27 20.51 -23.90
N LYS A 286 -18.31 21.83 -23.85
CA LYS A 286 -19.56 22.59 -23.78
C LYS A 286 -20.33 22.44 -25.10
N LYS A 287 -21.61 22.06 -25.03
CA LYS A 287 -22.47 22.03 -26.23
C LYS A 287 -22.64 23.46 -26.74
N ARG A 288 -22.28 23.68 -28.01
CA ARG A 288 -22.54 24.94 -28.72
C ARG A 288 -23.97 24.97 -29.23
#